data_AF-A0A0B1S1Z6-F1
#
_entry.id   AF-A0A0B1S1Z6-F1
#
_cell.length_a   1.000
_cell.length_b   1.000
_cell.length_c   1.000
_cell.angle_alpha   90.00
_cell.angle_beta   90.00
_cell.angle_gamma   90.00
#
_symmetry.space_group_name_H-M   'P 1'
#
loop_
_entity.id
_entity.type
_entity.pdbx_description
1 polymer ?
#
loop_
_entity_poly.entity_id
_entity_poly.type
_entity_poly.pdbx_seq_one_letter_code
_entity_poly.pdbx_strand_id
1 'polypeptide(L)'
;MPMRKQHKNFNDSYLADACIDYANREMDLAASGRFDKKDFTVVTQPFFRDINEPPMKNGEVNKEFFAPDCFHFSQWGHALVSSWLWKNILEPVGAKTTQGSASVPSLPLACPDP
;
A
#
# COMPACT_ATOMS: atom_id res chain seq x y z
N MET A 1 0.06 -34.32 -21.86
CA MET A 1 1.01 -33.46 -21.14
C MET A 1 0.66 -33.51 -19.66
N PRO A 2 1.53 -33.97 -18.75
CA PRO A 2 1.18 -33.97 -17.33
C PRO A 2 1.26 -32.54 -16.79
N MET A 3 0.16 -32.02 -16.26
CA MET A 3 0.15 -30.80 -15.45
C MET A 3 0.99 -31.08 -14.20
N ARG A 4 2.20 -30.53 -14.12
CA ARG A 4 2.95 -30.48 -12.86
C ARG A 4 2.09 -29.69 -11.87
N LYS A 5 1.53 -30.37 -10.88
CA LYS A 5 1.05 -29.73 -9.66
C LYS A 5 2.30 -29.31 -8.88
N GLN A 6 2.84 -28.13 -9.21
CA GLN A 6 3.79 -27.48 -8.31
C GLN A 6 3.00 -27.11 -7.05
N HIS A 7 3.19 -27.88 -5.98
CA HIS A 7 2.75 -27.50 -4.65
C HIS A 7 3.65 -26.37 -4.15
N LYS A 8 3.42 -25.15 -4.64
CA LYS A 8 4.06 -23.96 -4.07
C LYS A 8 3.63 -23.84 -2.61
N ASN A 9 4.61 -23.65 -1.73
CA ASN A 9 4.35 -23.35 -0.33
C ASN A 9 4.04 -21.85 -0.21
N PHE A 10 2.80 -21.52 0.15
CA PHE A 10 2.33 -20.14 0.31
C PHE A 10 2.42 -19.74 1.79
N ASN A 11 3.63 -19.47 2.26
CA ASN A 11 3.85 -18.96 3.62
C ASN A 11 3.81 -17.42 3.66
N ASP A 12 3.88 -16.85 4.85
CA ASP A 12 3.77 -15.39 5.04
C ASP A 12 4.85 -14.62 4.27
N SER A 13 6.09 -15.13 4.25
CA SER A 13 7.18 -14.54 3.46
C SER A 13 6.84 -14.53 1.97
N TYR A 14 6.33 -15.63 1.42
CA TYR A 14 5.93 -15.70 0.02
C TYR A 14 4.83 -14.68 -0.30
N LEU A 15 3.84 -14.55 0.58
CA LEU A 15 2.74 -13.60 0.39
C LEU A 15 3.24 -12.15 0.47
N ALA A 16 4.09 -11.82 1.45
CA ALA A 16 4.71 -10.51 1.56
C ALA A 16 5.55 -10.17 0.33
N ASP A 17 6.40 -11.09 -0.12
CA ASP A 17 7.24 -10.92 -1.32
C ASP A 17 6.38 -10.72 -2.57
N ALA A 18 5.27 -11.46 -2.70
CA ALA A 18 4.35 -11.30 -3.82
C ALA A 18 3.64 -9.93 -3.81
N CYS A 19 3.25 -9.41 -2.64
CA CYS A 19 2.69 -8.06 -2.49
C CYS A 19 3.71 -6.98 -2.89
N ILE A 20 4.96 -7.12 -2.44
CA ILE A 20 6.05 -6.19 -2.78
C ILE A 20 6.36 -6.24 -4.28
N ASP A 21 6.47 -7.44 -4.87
CA ASP A 21 6.68 -7.60 -6.32
C ASP A 21 5.55 -6.97 -7.13
N TYR A 22 4.30 -7.17 -6.70
CA TYR A 22 3.15 -6.54 -7.34
C TYR A 22 3.23 -5.01 -7.29
N ALA A 23 3.53 -4.41 -6.13
CA ALA A 23 3.69 -2.96 -5.99
C ALA A 23 4.86 -2.42 -6.85
N ASN A 24 6.00 -3.13 -6.91
CA ASN A 24 7.13 -2.76 -7.77
C ASN A 24 6.72 -2.77 -9.26
N ARG A 25 5.95 -3.78 -9.70
CA ARG A 25 5.47 -3.84 -11.09
C ARG A 25 4.50 -2.71 -11.44
N GLU A 26 3.66 -2.30 -10.50
CA GLU A 26 2.80 -1.13 -10.70
C GLU A 26 3.64 0.15 -10.86
N MET A 27 4.69 0.30 -10.05
CA MET A 27 5.63 1.43 -10.16
C MET A 27 6.38 1.43 -11.48
N ASP A 28 6.89 0.27 -11.92
CA ASP A 28 7.54 0.12 -13.23
C ASP A 28 6.58 0.43 -14.39
N LEU A 29 5.31 -0.01 -14.28
CA LEU A 29 4.28 0.29 -15.27
C LEU A 29 4.00 1.79 -15.37
N ALA A 30 3.88 2.47 -14.22
CA ALA A 30 3.71 3.92 -14.18
C ALA A 30 4.92 4.65 -14.78
N ALA A 31 6.15 4.23 -14.41
CA ALA A 31 7.39 4.82 -14.91
C ALA A 31 7.70 4.50 -16.39
N SER A 32 7.04 3.50 -16.98
CA SER A 32 7.29 3.08 -18.37
C SER A 32 6.93 4.13 -19.42
N GLY A 33 6.19 5.17 -19.06
CA GLY A 33 5.67 6.18 -19.99
C GLY A 33 4.55 5.67 -20.91
N ARG A 34 4.13 4.40 -20.78
CA ARG A 34 3.07 3.79 -21.60
C ARG A 34 1.75 4.57 -21.56
N PHE A 35 1.49 5.24 -20.44
CA PHE A 35 0.27 5.99 -20.20
C PHE A 35 0.48 7.51 -20.22
N ASP A 36 1.69 8.00 -20.50
CA ASP A 36 1.99 9.43 -20.54
C ASP A 36 1.48 10.03 -21.86
N LYS A 37 0.26 10.55 -21.78
CA LYS A 37 -0.45 11.23 -22.85
C LYS A 37 -0.60 12.71 -22.51
N LYS A 38 -1.09 13.48 -23.48
CA LYS A 38 -1.32 14.92 -23.30
C LYS A 38 -2.29 15.23 -22.14
N ASP A 39 -3.23 14.35 -21.86
CA ASP A 39 -4.37 14.55 -20.96
C ASP A 39 -4.50 13.44 -19.88
N PHE A 40 -3.54 12.52 -19.83
CA PHE A 40 -3.58 11.38 -18.92
C PHE A 40 -2.17 10.91 -18.59
N THR A 41 -1.96 10.47 -17.36
CA THR A 41 -0.76 9.77 -16.89
C THR A 41 -1.16 8.86 -15.73
N VAL A 42 -0.26 7.97 -15.32
CA VAL A 42 -0.45 7.08 -14.17
C VAL A 42 0.64 7.39 -13.16
N VAL A 43 0.24 7.63 -11.91
CA VAL A 43 1.15 7.83 -10.78
C VAL A 43 0.74 6.89 -9.65
N THR A 44 1.64 5.98 -9.28
CA THR A 44 1.44 5.07 -8.14
C THR A 44 1.53 5.82 -6.82
N GLN A 45 0.77 5.36 -5.82
CA GLN A 45 0.86 5.83 -4.43
C GLN A 45 1.39 4.70 -3.53
N PRO A 46 2.72 4.49 -3.42
CA PRO A 46 3.28 3.29 -2.84
C PRO A 46 3.30 3.25 -1.31
N PHE A 47 2.48 4.04 -0.60
CA PHE A 47 2.55 4.17 0.86
C PHE A 47 2.29 2.87 1.65
N PHE A 48 1.75 1.83 1.02
CA PHE A 48 1.58 0.49 1.60
C PHE A 48 2.68 -0.51 1.24
N ARG A 49 3.57 -0.18 0.30
CA ARG A 49 4.54 -1.12 -0.29
C ARG A 49 5.39 -1.82 0.76
N ASP A 50 5.89 -1.06 1.73
CA ASP A 50 6.82 -1.54 2.75
C ASP A 50 6.12 -1.79 4.11
N ILE A 51 4.79 -1.95 4.10
CA ILE A 51 4.01 -2.39 5.27
C ILE A 51 3.83 -3.90 5.18
N ASN A 52 4.66 -4.64 5.92
CA ASN A 52 4.67 -6.11 5.97
C ASN A 52 4.18 -6.69 7.30
N GLU A 53 4.00 -5.85 8.32
CA GLU A 53 3.50 -6.24 9.64
C GLU A 53 2.14 -5.56 9.90
N PRO A 54 1.17 -6.28 10.48
CA PRO A 54 -0.09 -5.67 10.89
C PRO A 54 0.13 -4.65 12.01
N PRO A 55 -0.75 -3.65 12.16
CA PRO A 55 -0.65 -2.72 13.29
C PRO A 55 -0.80 -3.49 14.60
N MET A 56 0.07 -3.22 15.58
CA MET A 56 0.07 -3.86 16.88
C MET A 56 -0.42 -2.91 17.97
N LYS A 57 -1.18 -3.41 18.94
CA LYS A 57 -1.64 -2.70 20.14
C LYS A 57 -1.50 -3.64 21.33
N ASN A 58 -0.63 -3.27 22.29
CA ASN A 58 -0.35 -4.05 23.50
C ASN A 58 0.13 -5.50 23.23
N GLY A 59 0.94 -5.70 22.19
CA GLY A 59 1.51 -7.02 21.85
C GLY A 59 0.60 -7.93 21.02
N GLU A 60 -0.61 -7.48 20.71
CA GLU A 60 -1.54 -8.18 19.81
C GLU A 60 -1.82 -7.35 18.56
N VAL A 61 -2.35 -7.99 17.51
CA VAL A 61 -2.85 -7.29 16.32
C VAL A 61 -3.96 -6.33 16.74
N ASN A 62 -3.84 -5.07 16.32
CA ASN A 62 -4.83 -4.05 16.58
C ASN A 62 -6.09 -4.29 15.75
N LYS A 63 -7.04 -5.04 16.31
CA LYS A 63 -8.30 -5.38 15.66
C LYS A 63 -9.18 -4.16 15.35
N GLU A 64 -8.94 -3.01 15.99
CA GLU A 64 -9.65 -1.76 15.67
C GLU A 64 -9.33 -1.27 14.25
N PHE A 65 -8.17 -1.65 13.69
CA PHE A 65 -7.80 -1.35 12.31
C PHE A 65 -8.67 -2.06 11.27
N PHE A 66 -9.18 -3.24 11.61
CA PHE A 66 -9.90 -4.12 10.71
C PHE A 66 -11.41 -4.12 10.97
N ALA A 67 -12.19 -4.40 9.92
CA ALA A 67 -13.61 -4.69 10.01
C ALA A 67 -13.85 -6.03 10.76
N PRO A 68 -15.11 -6.38 11.10
CA PRO A 68 -15.41 -7.61 11.85
C PRO A 68 -14.92 -8.91 11.20
N ASP A 69 -14.67 -8.92 9.88
CA ASP A 69 -14.09 -10.05 9.16
C ASP A 69 -12.56 -10.21 9.34
N CYS A 70 -11.92 -9.29 10.08
CA CYS A 70 -10.49 -9.26 10.35
C CYS A 70 -9.61 -9.12 9.09
N PHE A 71 -10.16 -8.63 7.98
CA PHE A 71 -9.45 -8.49 6.72
C PHE A 71 -9.60 -7.10 6.09
N HIS A 72 -10.83 -6.63 5.89
CA HIS A 72 -11.05 -5.29 5.35
C HIS A 72 -10.73 -4.23 6.40
N PHE A 73 -10.45 -3.00 5.98
CA PHE A 73 -10.26 -1.91 6.94
C PHE A 73 -11.58 -1.56 7.63
N SER A 74 -11.52 -1.23 8.91
CA SER A 74 -12.66 -0.60 9.61
C SER A 74 -12.85 0.83 9.12
N GLN A 75 -13.91 1.51 9.58
CA GLN A 75 -14.05 2.95 9.36
C GLN A 75 -12.82 3.73 9.84
N TRP A 76 -12.27 3.34 10.99
CA TRP A 76 -11.04 3.95 11.53
C TRP A 76 -9.82 3.61 10.67
N GLY A 77 -9.67 2.34 10.25
CA GLY A 77 -8.62 1.93 9.33
C GLY A 77 -8.64 2.72 8.02
N HIS A 78 -9.81 2.85 7.40
CA HIS A 78 -10.00 3.69 6.20
C HIS A 78 -9.60 5.15 6.43
N ALA A 79 -10.03 5.78 7.53
CA ALA A 79 -9.66 7.16 7.83
C ALA A 79 -8.14 7.33 8.02
N LEU A 80 -7.51 6.39 8.71
CA LEU A 80 -6.07 6.38 8.94
C LEU A 80 -5.30 6.28 7.63
N VAL A 81 -5.59 5.27 6.80
CA VAL A 81 -4.86 5.03 5.55
C VAL A 81 -5.14 6.13 4.52
N SER A 82 -6.31 6.76 4.56
CA SER A 82 -6.64 7.90 3.70
C SER A 82 -5.76 9.12 4.00
N SER A 83 -5.37 9.34 5.26
CA SER A 83 -4.43 10.43 5.60
C SER A 83 -3.05 10.20 4.98
N TRP A 84 -2.58 8.95 4.94
CA TRP A 84 -1.31 8.60 4.29
C TRP A 84 -1.39 8.64 2.78
N LEU A 85 -2.50 8.18 2.19
CA LEU A 85 -2.76 8.35 0.76
C LEU A 85 -2.73 9.84 0.37
N TRP A 86 -3.37 10.72 1.15
CA TRP A 86 -3.39 12.16 0.89
C TRP A 86 -1.98 12.76 0.91
N LYS A 87 -1.19 12.44 1.93
CA LYS A 87 0.24 12.81 1.97
C LYS A 87 0.96 12.33 0.71
N ASN A 88 0.76 11.07 0.33
CA ASN A 88 1.45 10.47 -0.81
C ASN A 88 1.11 11.13 -2.14
N ILE A 89 -0.16 11.52 -2.34
CA ILE A 89 -0.61 12.27 -3.53
C ILE A 89 0.17 13.58 -3.68
N LEU A 90 0.42 14.29 -2.57
CA LEU A 90 1.10 15.58 -2.53
C LEU A 90 2.63 15.49 -2.51
N GLU A 91 3.19 14.29 -2.29
CA GLU A 91 4.63 14.08 -2.38
C GLU A 91 5.11 14.08 -3.84
N PRO A 92 6.29 14.66 -4.12
CA PRO A 92 6.85 14.69 -5.46
C PRO A 92 7.07 13.27 -6.02
N VAL A 93 6.84 13.12 -7.33
CA VAL A 93 7.11 11.86 -8.04
C VAL A 93 8.60 11.51 -7.91
N GLY A 94 8.90 10.24 -7.60
CA GLY A 94 10.26 9.77 -7.33
C GLY A 94 10.72 9.88 -5.88
N ALA A 95 9.97 10.57 -5.01
CA ALA A 95 10.25 10.69 -3.58
C ALA A 95 9.00 10.48 -2.71
N LYS A 96 8.10 9.61 -3.16
CA LYS A 96 6.90 9.21 -2.42
C LYS A 96 7.26 8.27 -1.27
N THR A 97 6.62 8.45 -0.12
CA THR A 97 6.67 7.54 1.02
C THR A 97 6.23 6.14 0.58
N THR A 98 7.04 5.12 0.90
CA THR A 98 6.72 3.70 0.64
C THR A 98 6.26 2.94 1.88
N GLN A 99 6.50 3.51 3.06
CA GLN A 99 6.09 3.00 4.35
C GLN A 99 5.28 4.06 5.11
N GLY A 100 3.97 4.03 4.93
CA GLY A 100 3.04 4.74 5.80
C GLY A 100 2.95 4.08 7.18
N SER A 101 2.14 4.66 8.06
CA SER A 101 1.81 4.03 9.35
C SER A 101 0.41 3.43 9.28
N ALA A 102 0.22 2.27 9.90
CA ALA A 102 -1.08 1.65 10.15
C ALA A 102 -1.61 1.95 11.57
N SER A 103 -0.92 2.79 12.35
CA SER A 103 -1.25 3.10 13.75
C SER A 103 -1.35 4.60 14.03
N VAL A 104 -0.65 5.43 13.26
CA VAL A 104 -0.61 6.88 13.42
C VAL A 104 -1.07 7.53 12.12
N PRO A 105 -2.07 8.43 12.12
CA PRO A 105 -2.47 9.14 10.91
C PRO A 105 -1.42 10.19 10.51
N SER A 106 -1.34 10.52 9.22
CA SER A 106 -0.52 11.62 8.72
C SER A 106 -1.24 12.95 8.92
N LEU A 107 -1.09 13.54 10.11
CA LEU A 107 -1.69 14.83 10.47
C LEU A 107 -0.61 15.87 10.85
N PRO A 108 -0.84 17.17 10.59
CA PRO A 108 -1.98 17.73 9.86
C PRO A 108 -1.99 17.31 8.38
N LEU A 109 -3.17 17.32 7.75
CA LEU A 109 -3.25 17.07 6.31
C LEU A 109 -2.49 18.15 5.56
N ALA A 110 -1.63 17.73 4.63
CA ALA A 110 -0.89 18.67 3.79
C ALA A 110 -1.85 19.46 2.90
N CYS A 111 -1.59 20.76 2.78
CA CYS A 111 -2.27 21.63 1.81
C CYS A 111 -1.47 21.61 0.50
N PRO A 112 -2.13 21.56 -0.67
CA PRO A 112 -1.47 21.85 -1.92
C PRO A 112 -0.85 23.25 -1.91
N ASP A 113 0.28 23.43 -2.59
CA ASP A 113 0.81 24.76 -2.84
C ASP A 113 -0.24 25.59 -3.64
N PRO A 114 -0.38 26.90 -3.37
CA PRO A 114 -1.30 27.78 -4.08
C PRO A 114 -1.11 27.83 -5.60
#